data_AF-A0A7W4GTB9-F1
#
_entry.id   AF-A0A7W4GTB9-F1
#
_cell.length_a   1.000
_cell.length_b   1.000
_cell.length_c   1.000
_cell.angle_alpha   90.00
_cell.angle_beta   90.00
_cell.angle_gamma   90.00
#
_symmetry.space_group_name_H-M   'P 1'
#
loop_
_entity.id
_entity.type
_entity.pdbx_description
1 polymer ?
#
loop_
_entity_poly.entity_id
_entity_poly.type
_entity_poly.pdbx_seq_one_letter_code
_entity_poly.pdbx_strand_id
1 'polypeptide(L)' 'MLREHIGVVPIFQITFSKMVGLPSYEEGVFYIVKPTVVRAAKDLGRTIDDLYLPVFPVTDDEGMLIGFRGLASARDL' A
#
# COMPACT_ATOMS: atom_id res chain seq x y z
N MET A 1 -17.30 -3.15 -8.14
CA MET A 1 -18.43 -3.72 -8.91
C MET A 1 -18.11 -5.16 -9.28
N LEU A 2 -19.08 -6.07 -9.28
CA LEU A 2 -18.87 -7.44 -9.78
C LEU A 2 -18.51 -7.36 -11.28
N ARG A 3 -17.39 -7.98 -11.66
CA ARG A 3 -16.88 -7.98 -13.03
C ARG A 3 -17.21 -9.28 -13.74
N GLU A 4 -16.82 -10.41 -13.14
CA GLU A 4 -16.95 -11.75 -13.73
C GLU A 4 -16.87 -12.83 -12.63
N HIS A 5 -16.94 -14.10 -13.03
CA HIS A 5 -16.68 -15.24 -12.15
C HIS A 5 -15.59 -16.14 -12.76
N ILE A 6 -14.74 -16.70 -11.89
CA ILE A 6 -13.88 -17.83 -12.23
C ILE A 6 -14.40 -19.03 -11.43
N GLY A 7 -15.12 -19.94 -12.10
CA GLY A 7 -15.88 -20.98 -11.42
C GLY A 7 -16.94 -20.39 -10.48
N VAL A 8 -16.87 -20.72 -9.19
CA VAL A 8 -17.77 -20.20 -8.15
C VAL A 8 -17.25 -18.93 -7.46
N VAL A 9 -16.08 -18.42 -7.86
CA VAL A 9 -15.43 -17.27 -7.19
C VAL A 9 -15.80 -15.97 -7.92
N PRO A 10 -16.49 -15.01 -7.26
CA PRO A 10 -16.80 -13.72 -7.84
C PRO A 10 -15.55 -12.83 -7.90
N ILE A 11 -15.32 -12.21 -9.05
CA ILE A 11 -14.24 -11.25 -9.28
C ILE A 11 -14.82 -9.84 -9.24
N PHE A 12 -14.27 -8.99 -8.38
CA PHE A 12 -14.71 -7.60 -8.25
C PHE A 12 -13.68 -6.64 -8.83
N GLN A 13 -14.15 -5.67 -9.62
CA GLN A 13 -13.37 -4.49 -9.93
C GLN A 13 -13.44 -3.53 -8.74
N ILE A 14 -12.28 -3.25 -8.16
CA ILE A 14 -12.10 -2.25 -7.11
C ILE A 14 -11.64 -0.96 -7.77
N THR A 15 -12.49 0.06 -7.74
CA THR A 15 -12.14 1.40 -8.17
C THR A 15 -11.66 2.15 -6.94
N PHE A 16 -10.38 2.47 -6.89
CA PHE A 16 -9.88 3.41 -5.89
C PHE A 16 -10.18 4.81 -6.39
N SER A 17 -10.84 5.64 -5.57
CA SER A 17 -10.93 7.07 -5.85
C SER A 17 -9.52 7.64 -5.97
N LYS A 18 -9.33 8.64 -6.84
CA LYS A 18 -8.06 9.36 -6.95
C LYS A 18 -7.65 9.81 -5.55
N MET A 19 -6.50 9.35 -5.06
CA MET A 19 -6.02 9.72 -3.74
C MET A 19 -5.74 11.23 -3.76
N VAL A 20 -6.39 11.97 -2.87
CA VAL A 20 -6.22 13.42 -2.72
C VAL A 20 -5.29 13.67 -1.55
N GLY A 21 -4.31 14.56 -1.73
CA GLY A 21 -3.44 15.00 -0.63
C GLY A 21 -2.25 14.09 -0.33
N LEU A 22 -1.78 13.29 -1.30
CA LEU A 22 -0.46 12.67 -1.17
C LEU A 22 0.61 13.77 -1.19
N PRO A 23 1.45 13.91 -0.14
CA PRO A 23 2.49 14.94 -0.13
C PRO A 23 3.45 14.76 -1.31
N SER A 24 3.94 15.87 -1.86
CA SER A 24 5.04 15.83 -2.82
C SER A 24 6.27 15.16 -2.20
N TYR A 25 7.18 14.69 -3.04
CA TYR A 25 8.50 14.27 -2.57
C TYR A 25 9.23 15.45 -1.92
N GLU A 26 9.86 15.18 -0.79
CA GLU A 26 10.72 16.12 -0.07
C GLU A 26 12.00 15.40 0.33
N GLU A 27 13.14 16.01 0.02
CA GLU A 27 14.43 15.39 0.29
C GLU A 27 14.66 15.19 1.80
N GLY A 28 15.05 13.98 2.18
CA GLY A 28 15.27 13.61 3.59
C GLY A 28 13.99 13.24 4.37
N VAL A 29 12.80 13.34 3.76
CA VAL A 29 11.54 12.90 4.37
C VAL A 29 11.16 11.52 3.83
N PHE A 30 10.79 10.59 4.71
CA PHE A 30 10.40 9.23 4.36
C PHE A 30 9.05 8.88 4.97
N TYR A 31 8.18 8.24 4.19
CA TYR A 31 6.84 7.88 4.62
C TYR A 31 6.67 6.37 4.75
N ILE A 32 6.08 5.94 5.87
CA ILE A 32 5.61 4.56 6.05
C ILE A 32 4.14 4.52 5.63
N VAL A 33 3.83 3.80 4.57
CA VAL A 33 2.54 3.84 3.89
C VAL A 33 1.94 2.46 3.67
N LYS A 34 0.63 2.42 3.38
CA LYS A 34 -0.06 1.20 2.92
C LYS A 34 0.20 0.97 1.43
N PRO A 35 0.12 -0.28 0.92
CA PRO A 35 0.34 -0.58 -0.50
C PRO A 35 -0.50 0.25 -1.48
N THR A 36 -1.72 0.62 -1.10
CA THR A 36 -2.62 1.45 -1.91
C THR A 36 -2.06 2.85 -2.20
N VAL A 37 -1.28 3.41 -1.28
CA VAL A 37 -0.64 4.73 -1.43
C VAL A 37 0.47 4.66 -2.47
N VAL A 38 1.27 3.60 -2.48
CA VAL A 38 2.33 3.39 -3.47
C VAL A 38 1.75 3.32 -4.87
N ARG A 39 0.63 2.59 -5.04
CA ARG A 39 -0.07 2.52 -6.32
C ARG A 39 -0.56 3.89 -6.77
N ALA A 40 -1.19 4.65 -5.87
CA ALA A 40 -1.66 6.00 -6.19
C ALA A 40 -0.50 6.96 -6.53
N ALA A 41 0.64 6.86 -5.85
CA ALA A 41 1.84 7.63 -6.17
C ALA A 41 2.34 7.35 -7.59
N LYS A 42 2.44 6.05 -7.96
CA LYS A 42 2.79 5.61 -9.32
C LYS A 42 1.79 6.16 -10.35
N ASP A 43 0.49 6.04 -10.09
CA ASP A 43 -0.58 6.52 -10.99
C ASP A 43 -0.56 8.05 -11.18
N LEU A 44 -0.06 8.81 -10.20
CA LEU A 44 0.10 10.26 -10.26
C LEU A 44 1.46 10.72 -10.86
N GLY A 45 2.35 9.79 -11.19
CA GLY A 45 3.70 10.10 -11.67
C GLY A 45 4.63 10.67 -10.59
N ARG A 46 4.27 10.54 -9.31
CA ARG A 46 5.14 10.91 -8.18
C ARG A 46 6.20 9.82 -8.00
N THR A 47 7.44 10.21 -7.67
CA THR A 47 8.45 9.23 -7.22
C THR A 47 7.95 8.47 -5.98
N ILE A 48 8.46 7.25 -5.82
CA ILE A 48 8.18 6.35 -4.70
C ILE A 48 9.44 6.04 -3.89
N ASP A 49 10.56 6.71 -4.19
CA ASP A 49 11.86 6.45 -3.57
C ASP A 49 11.88 6.73 -2.06
N ASP A 50 10.95 7.58 -1.60
CA ASP A 50 10.75 7.94 -0.19
C ASP A 50 9.67 7.09 0.52
N LEU A 51 9.04 6.15 -0.18
CA LEU A 51 7.93 5.36 0.36
C LEU A 51 8.40 3.98 0.83
N TYR A 52 7.97 3.62 2.04
CA TYR A 52 8.26 2.34 2.68
C TYR A 52 6.97 1.67 3.13
N LEU A 53 6.95 0.34 3.08
CA LEU A 53 5.82 -0.45 3.55
C LEU A 53 6.24 -1.23 4.80
N PRO A 54 5.38 -1.28 5.83
CA PRO A 54 5.64 -2.13 6.97
C PRO A 54 5.59 -3.61 6.57
N VAL A 55 6.60 -4.37 7.00
CA VAL A 55 6.74 -5.81 6.76
C VAL A 55 7.07 -6.54 8.06
N PHE A 56 6.98 -7.87 8.04
CA PHE A 56 7.16 -8.73 9.21
C PHE A 56 6.20 -8.33 10.36
N PRO A 57 4.88 -8.55 10.18
CA PRO A 57 3.90 -8.20 11.20
C PRO A 57 4.19 -8.92 12.51
N VAL A 58 3.93 -8.24 13.61
CA VAL A 58 3.98 -8.78 14.97
C VAL A 58 2.57 -8.86 15.49
N THR A 59 2.18 -10.03 15.96
CA THR A 59 0.91 -10.23 16.64
C THR A 59 1.13 -10.48 18.13
N ASP A 60 0.12 -10.19 18.94
CA ASP A 60 0.04 -10.71 20.31
C ASP A 60 -0.30 -12.22 20.32
N ASP A 61 -0.51 -12.75 21.52
CA ASP A 61 -0.88 -14.15 21.78
C ASP A 61 -2.30 -14.51 21.33
N GLU A 62 -3.19 -13.53 21.16
CA GLU A 62 -4.51 -13.70 20.57
C GLU A 62 -4.50 -13.57 19.02
N GLY A 63 -3.34 -13.28 18.44
CA GLY A 63 -3.18 -13.10 16.99
C GLY A 63 -3.57 -11.71 16.47
N MET A 64 -3.82 -10.74 17.35
CA MET A 64 -4.07 -9.34 16.97
C MET A 64 -2.78 -8.68 16.51
N LEU A 65 -2.82 -7.97 15.38
CA LEU A 65 -1.69 -7.19 14.88
C LEU A 65 -1.36 -6.03 15.83
N ILE A 66 -0.15 -6.03 16.39
CA ILE A 66 0.34 -4.99 17.31
C ILE A 66 1.48 -4.15 16.73
N GLY A 67 2.12 -4.59 15.65
CA GLY A 67 3.21 -3.82 15.04
C GLY A 67 3.91 -4.55 13.90
N PHE A 68 5.11 -4.06 13.55
CA PHE A 68 5.93 -4.56 12.44
C PHE A 68 7.42 -4.47 12.79
N ARG A 69 8.23 -5.43 12.32
CA ARG A 69 9.68 -5.47 12.59
C ARG A 69 10.55 -4.99 11.44
N GLY A 70 9.97 -4.60 10.32
CA GLY A 70 10.74 -4.15 9.18
C GLY A 70 9.98 -3.21 8.27
N LEU A 71 10.76 -2.62 7.36
CA LEU A 71 10.28 -1.81 6.26
C LEU A 71 10.83 -2.38 4.96
N ALA A 72 9.99 -2.47 3.93
CA ALA A 72 10.41 -2.73 2.55
C ALA A 72 10.31 -1.43 1.75
N SER A 73 11.32 -1.15 0.91
CA SER A 73 11.25 0.01 0.03
C SER A 73 10.22 -0.24 -1.08
N ALA A 74 9.41 0.77 -1.39
CA ALA A 74 8.38 0.64 -2.42
C ALA A 74 8.96 0.37 -3.82
N ARG A 75 10.25 0.62 -4.03
CA ARG A 75 10.96 0.36 -5.30
C ARG A 75 11.14 -1.13 -5.57
N ASP A 76 11.09 -1.94 -4.52
CA ASP A 76 11.27 -3.39 -4.59
C ASP A 76 9.93 -4.13 -4.79
N LEU A 77 8.83 -3.39 -5.02
CA LEU A 77 7.46 -3.87 -5.23
C LEU A 77 6.89 -3.48 -6.59
#